data_AF-A0A432EGB8-F1
#
_entry.id   AF-A0A432EGB8-F1
#
_cell.length_a   1.000
_cell.length_b   1.000
_cell.length_c   1.000
_cell.angle_alpha   90.00
_cell.angle_beta   90.00
_cell.angle_gamma   90.00
#
_symmetry.space_group_name_H-M   'P 1'
#
loop_
_entity.id
_entity.type
_entity.pdbx_description
1 polymer ?
#
loop_
_entity_poly.entity_id
_entity_poly.type
_entity_poly.pdbx_seq_one_letter_code
_entity_poly.pdbx_strand_id
1 'polypeptide(L)'
;MKQRKDSARRIHVSTDVYDIEIDTFGGDVRILKLKKYPVSVDQPDQPTVLMSDIPPEWYVAQSGLIGRAGSYPNHKTVYTAKADHYEMGKDGELVVPLYWNDANGVQYIKEYVFTPDHYLIQVRYRINNQSGKSLAVYPYGQLVRKHMAKHKPGLTSTDRSYTGAAMYTPSDKFQKLKYDEILEKPLTRKARSGWVAMLQHYFTSIWILPEGDWTLYTKALDGERYAVGFNANAPVNIAPGS
;
A
#
# COMPACT_ATOMS: atom_id res chain seq x y z
N MET A 1 -8.65 -14.24 31.44
CA MET A 1 -9.02 -13.85 30.06
C MET A 1 -8.10 -14.57 29.08
N LYS A 2 -8.62 -15.52 28.29
CA LYS A 2 -7.83 -16.20 27.25
C LYS A 2 -7.64 -15.24 26.08
N GLN A 3 -6.40 -14.88 25.74
CA GLN A 3 -6.07 -14.21 24.49
C GLN A 3 -6.59 -15.07 23.33
N ARG A 4 -7.48 -14.52 22.50
CA ARG A 4 -7.73 -15.10 21.19
C ARG A 4 -6.40 -15.01 20.44
N LYS A 5 -5.95 -16.14 19.90
CA LYS A 5 -4.89 -16.17 18.90
C LYS A 5 -5.53 -15.60 17.63
N ASP A 6 -5.50 -14.29 17.48
CA ASP A 6 -6.24 -13.60 16.43
C ASP A 6 -5.77 -14.11 15.05
N SER A 7 -6.66 -14.79 14.34
CA SER A 7 -6.48 -15.15 12.94
C SER A 7 -6.61 -13.90 12.08
N ALA A 8 -5.97 -13.90 10.91
CA ALA A 8 -6.14 -12.84 9.93
C ALA A 8 -7.63 -12.61 9.62
N ARG A 9 -8.03 -11.35 9.50
CA ARG A 9 -9.40 -10.94 9.19
C ARG A 9 -9.42 -9.63 8.39
N ARG A 10 -10.55 -9.35 7.74
CA ARG A 10 -10.78 -8.08 7.04
C ARG A 10 -11.36 -7.03 8.01
N ILE A 11 -10.93 -5.79 7.82
CA ILE A 11 -11.47 -4.60 8.45
C ILE A 11 -12.07 -3.74 7.35
N HIS A 12 -13.35 -3.42 7.48
CA HIS A 12 -14.05 -2.55 6.54
C HIS A 12 -13.93 -1.09 6.96
N VAL A 13 -13.50 -0.24 6.04
CA VAL A 13 -13.33 1.21 6.26
C VAL A 13 -14.18 1.96 5.23
N SER A 14 -15.11 2.76 5.72
CA SER A 14 -16.04 3.54 4.91
C SER A 14 -15.78 5.03 5.10
N THR A 15 -15.46 5.73 4.02
CA THR A 15 -15.41 7.21 3.98
C THR A 15 -16.45 7.75 2.99
N ASP A 16 -16.49 9.05 2.79
CA ASP A 16 -17.34 9.69 1.78
C ASP A 16 -16.91 9.38 0.33
N VAL A 17 -15.61 9.12 0.10
CA VAL A 17 -15.04 8.80 -1.22
C VAL A 17 -14.60 7.34 -1.38
N TYR A 18 -14.37 6.61 -0.28
CA TYR A 18 -13.85 5.25 -0.29
C TYR A 18 -14.74 4.23 0.40
N ASP A 19 -14.74 3.00 -0.13
CA ASP A 19 -15.09 1.75 0.56
C ASP A 19 -13.86 0.84 0.45
N ILE A 20 -13.25 0.49 1.58
CA ILE A 20 -11.96 -0.19 1.65
C ILE A 20 -12.04 -1.42 2.56
N GLU A 21 -11.35 -2.49 2.16
CA GLU A 21 -11.00 -3.59 3.06
C GLU A 21 -9.49 -3.65 3.30
N ILE A 22 -9.13 -3.59 4.58
CA ILE A 22 -7.77 -3.78 5.08
C ILE A 22 -7.66 -5.18 5.68
N ASP A 23 -6.66 -5.96 5.28
CA ASP A 23 -6.40 -7.27 5.87
C ASP A 23 -5.41 -7.15 7.02
N THR A 24 -5.77 -7.70 8.19
CA THR A 24 -4.85 -7.72 9.32
C THR A 24 -3.63 -8.58 9.06
N PHE A 25 -3.62 -9.47 8.05
CA PHE A 25 -2.41 -10.05 7.51
C PHE A 25 -1.71 -9.08 6.55
N GLY A 26 -0.63 -8.50 7.07
CA GLY A 26 0.18 -7.47 6.43
C GLY A 26 -0.27 -6.05 6.76
N GLY A 27 -1.52 -5.88 7.19
CA GLY A 27 -2.13 -4.56 7.30
C GLY A 27 -2.18 -3.89 5.94
N ASP A 28 -2.47 -4.63 4.88
CA ASP A 28 -2.44 -4.16 3.49
C ASP A 28 -3.84 -3.75 3.04
N VAL A 29 -3.94 -2.78 2.12
CA VAL A 29 -5.19 -2.49 1.41
C VAL A 29 -5.40 -3.57 0.35
N ARG A 30 -6.54 -4.25 0.43
CA ARG A 30 -6.83 -5.45 -0.37
C ARG A 30 -8.05 -5.30 -1.24
N ILE A 31 -9.03 -4.52 -0.80
CA ILE A 31 -10.10 -4.01 -1.66
C ILE A 31 -10.14 -2.50 -1.47
N LEU A 32 -10.26 -1.75 -2.57
CA LEU A 32 -10.50 -0.31 -2.54
C LEU A 32 -11.44 0.05 -3.68
N LYS A 33 -12.61 0.58 -3.32
CA LYS A 33 -13.62 1.08 -4.24
C LYS A 33 -13.72 2.60 -4.14
N LEU A 34 -13.97 3.24 -5.28
CA LEU A 34 -14.10 4.69 -5.40
C LEU A 34 -15.59 5.06 -5.47
N LYS A 35 -16.18 5.48 -4.36
CA LYS A 35 -17.63 5.71 -4.21
C LYS A 35 -18.21 6.76 -5.16
N LYS A 36 -17.39 7.70 -5.61
CA LYS A 36 -17.82 8.80 -6.50
C LYS A 36 -17.72 8.45 -7.99
N TYR A 37 -17.19 7.27 -8.33
CA TYR A 37 -16.94 6.88 -9.72
C TYR A 37 -17.65 5.57 -10.03
N PRO A 38 -18.82 5.60 -10.70
CA PRO A 38 -19.51 4.38 -11.08
C PRO A 38 -18.72 3.58 -12.13
N VAL A 39 -18.90 2.27 -12.15
CA VAL A 39 -18.27 1.36 -13.13
C VAL A 39 -18.71 1.68 -14.57
N SER A 40 -19.94 2.16 -14.74
CA SER A 40 -20.47 2.62 -16.02
C SER A 40 -21.64 3.59 -15.82
N VAL A 41 -22.01 4.31 -16.89
CA VAL A 41 -23.15 5.25 -16.89
C VAL A 41 -24.47 4.51 -16.60
N ASP A 42 -24.59 3.26 -17.04
CA ASP A 42 -25.79 2.43 -16.85
C ASP A 42 -25.84 1.77 -15.46
N GLN A 43 -24.77 1.85 -14.67
CA GLN A 43 -24.67 1.28 -13.32
C GLN A 43 -24.19 2.35 -12.32
N PRO A 44 -24.97 3.43 -12.13
CA PRO A 44 -24.56 4.59 -11.35
C PRO A 44 -24.31 4.29 -9.86
N ASP A 45 -24.93 3.23 -9.33
CA ASP A 45 -24.82 2.84 -7.91
C ASP A 45 -23.68 1.84 -7.64
N GLN A 46 -22.98 1.36 -8.67
CA GLN A 46 -21.89 0.41 -8.52
C GLN A 46 -20.53 1.12 -8.61
N PRO A 47 -19.78 1.25 -7.52
CA PRO A 47 -18.52 1.98 -7.53
C PRO A 47 -17.41 1.19 -8.23
N THR A 48 -16.52 1.92 -8.90
CA THR A 48 -15.30 1.38 -9.51
C THR A 48 -14.41 0.74 -8.45
N VAL A 49 -14.02 -0.52 -8.68
CA VAL A 49 -13.01 -1.22 -7.89
C VAL A 49 -11.63 -0.85 -8.45
N LEU A 50 -10.79 -0.18 -7.65
CA LEU A 50 -9.44 0.18 -8.05
C LEU A 50 -8.41 -0.89 -7.63
N MET A 51 -8.58 -1.47 -6.43
CA MET A 51 -7.73 -2.53 -5.89
C MET A 51 -8.58 -3.72 -5.45
N SER A 52 -8.05 -4.92 -5.65
CA SER A 52 -8.68 -6.20 -5.30
C SER A 52 -7.58 -7.25 -5.14
N ASP A 53 -7.74 -8.21 -4.23
CA ASP A 53 -6.88 -9.40 -4.15
C ASP A 53 -7.58 -10.67 -4.67
N ILE A 54 -8.71 -10.50 -5.36
CA ILE A 54 -9.56 -11.56 -5.92
C ILE A 54 -9.32 -11.67 -7.43
N PRO A 55 -8.94 -12.85 -7.96
CA PRO A 55 -8.82 -13.05 -9.40
C PRO A 55 -10.11 -12.73 -10.18
N PRO A 56 -10.03 -12.23 -11.43
CA PRO A 56 -8.80 -12.00 -12.18
C PRO A 56 -8.04 -10.74 -11.73
N GLU A 57 -8.70 -9.81 -11.05
CA GLU A 57 -8.13 -8.53 -10.65
C GLU A 57 -7.30 -8.65 -9.36
N TRP A 58 -5.99 -8.85 -9.51
CA TRP A 58 -5.07 -8.83 -8.36
C TRP A 58 -4.21 -7.57 -8.40
N TYR A 59 -4.51 -6.63 -7.52
CA TYR A 59 -3.79 -5.38 -7.31
C TYR A 59 -3.89 -4.93 -5.85
N VAL A 60 -2.77 -4.87 -5.15
CA VAL A 60 -2.69 -4.51 -3.72
C VAL A 60 -1.64 -3.44 -3.45
N ALA A 61 -1.83 -2.69 -2.36
CA ALA A 61 -0.85 -1.78 -1.81
C ALA A 61 -0.28 -2.35 -0.49
N GLN A 62 1.03 -2.57 -0.47
CA GLN A 62 1.73 -3.18 0.66
C GLN A 62 2.74 -2.22 1.25
N SER A 63 2.95 -2.30 2.56
CA SER A 63 3.99 -1.54 3.25
C SER A 63 4.40 -2.21 4.54
N GLY A 64 5.56 -1.83 5.06
CA GLY A 64 6.04 -2.36 6.31
C GLY A 64 7.32 -1.72 6.79
N LEU A 65 7.83 -2.29 7.87
CA LEU A 65 9.10 -1.95 8.48
C LEU A 65 10.03 -3.15 8.38
N ILE A 66 11.30 -2.88 8.11
CA ILE A 66 12.39 -3.87 8.21
C ILE A 66 13.51 -3.31 9.09
N GLY A 67 14.41 -4.18 9.51
CA GLY A 67 15.61 -3.81 10.26
C GLY A 67 16.67 -4.89 10.17
N ARG A 68 17.88 -4.58 10.63
CA ARG A 68 19.03 -5.49 10.51
C ARG A 68 19.01 -6.63 11.54
N ALA A 69 18.41 -6.39 12.71
CA ALA A 69 18.33 -7.35 13.80
C ALA A 69 17.00 -7.17 14.54
N GLY A 70 16.38 -8.28 14.93
CA GLY A 70 15.05 -8.32 15.55
C GLY A 70 13.92 -8.61 14.56
N SER A 71 12.69 -8.57 15.04
CA SER A 71 11.48 -8.78 14.24
C SER A 71 10.76 -7.45 14.05
N TYR A 72 10.38 -7.14 12.80
CA TYR A 72 9.68 -5.91 12.44
C TYR A 72 8.40 -6.25 11.69
N PRO A 73 7.31 -5.53 11.94
CA PRO A 73 6.03 -5.83 11.32
C PRO A 73 6.04 -5.39 9.85
N ASN A 74 5.56 -6.26 8.98
CA ASN A 74 5.62 -6.08 7.54
C ASN A 74 4.37 -6.67 6.86
N HIS A 75 4.34 -6.70 5.52
CA HIS A 75 3.20 -7.19 4.74
C HIS A 75 2.89 -8.71 4.92
N LYS A 76 3.65 -9.42 5.77
CA LYS A 76 3.44 -10.82 6.16
C LYS A 76 3.16 -10.99 7.66
N THR A 77 2.98 -9.89 8.38
CA THR A 77 2.72 -9.90 9.82
C THR A 77 1.23 -9.90 10.09
N VAL A 78 0.74 -10.74 11.00
CA VAL A 78 -0.63 -10.64 11.50
C VAL A 78 -0.68 -9.53 12.56
N TYR A 79 -1.37 -8.43 12.25
CA TYR A 79 -1.71 -7.37 13.20
C TYR A 79 -3.01 -7.70 13.93
N THR A 80 -3.26 -7.00 15.02
CA THR A 80 -4.55 -6.96 15.70
C THR A 80 -5.22 -5.60 15.48
N ALA A 81 -6.55 -5.56 15.56
CA ALA A 81 -7.32 -4.33 15.46
C ALA A 81 -8.45 -4.32 16.48
N LYS A 82 -8.82 -3.12 16.94
CA LYS A 82 -9.85 -2.93 17.98
C LYS A 82 -11.28 -3.15 17.48
N ALA A 83 -11.50 -2.90 16.19
CA ALA A 83 -12.80 -3.04 15.54
C ALA A 83 -12.66 -3.69 14.16
N ASP A 84 -13.79 -4.12 13.60
CA ASP A 84 -13.91 -4.75 12.28
C ASP A 84 -14.47 -3.77 11.26
N HIS A 85 -15.03 -2.66 11.74
CA HIS A 85 -15.61 -1.61 10.93
C HIS A 85 -15.20 -0.24 11.47
N TYR A 86 -14.84 0.65 10.55
CA TYR A 86 -14.55 2.05 10.82
C TYR A 86 -15.32 2.89 9.79
N GLU A 87 -16.05 3.89 10.27
CA GLU A 87 -16.83 4.80 9.42
C GLU A 87 -16.43 6.24 9.71
N MET A 88 -16.20 7.01 8.65
CA MET A 88 -15.88 8.42 8.77
C MET A 88 -17.13 9.18 9.21
N GLY A 89 -17.01 9.92 10.32
CA GLY A 89 -18.04 10.85 10.76
C GLY A 89 -18.15 12.07 9.85
N LYS A 90 -19.11 12.96 10.14
CA LYS A 90 -19.37 14.16 9.33
C LYS A 90 -18.24 15.20 9.37
N ASP A 91 -17.50 15.25 10.48
CA ASP A 91 -16.40 16.19 10.68
C ASP A 91 -15.24 15.47 11.40
N GLY A 92 -14.06 15.44 10.78
CA GLY A 92 -12.84 14.94 11.39
C GLY A 92 -12.10 13.88 10.58
N GLU A 93 -10.81 13.72 10.89
CA GLU A 93 -10.00 12.62 10.35
C GLU A 93 -10.47 11.27 10.90
N LEU A 94 -10.49 10.24 10.06
CA LEU A 94 -10.68 8.86 10.49
C LEU A 94 -9.31 8.20 10.60
N VAL A 95 -8.98 7.66 11.78
CA VAL A 95 -7.76 6.88 12.02
C VAL A 95 -8.12 5.42 12.25
N VAL A 96 -7.49 4.54 11.47
CA VAL A 96 -7.65 3.08 11.57
C VAL A 96 -6.32 2.47 12.04
N PRO A 97 -6.17 2.15 13.34
CA PRO A 97 -4.95 1.62 13.90
C PRO A 97 -4.89 0.09 13.88
N LEU A 98 -3.75 -0.45 13.45
CA LEU A 98 -3.38 -1.86 13.49
C LEU A 98 -2.19 -2.04 14.42
N TYR A 99 -2.29 -2.96 15.37
CA TYR A 99 -1.33 -3.14 16.44
C TYR A 99 -0.52 -4.41 16.25
N TRP A 100 0.77 -4.35 16.54
CA TRP A 100 1.63 -5.52 16.64
C TRP A 100 2.64 -5.30 17.76
N ASN A 101 2.80 -6.28 18.64
CA ASN A 101 3.79 -6.23 19.71
C ASN A 101 4.85 -7.30 19.42
N ASP A 102 6.12 -6.93 19.52
CA ASP A 102 7.21 -7.89 19.44
C ASP A 102 7.41 -8.61 20.78
N ALA A 103 8.31 -9.60 20.80
CA ALA A 103 8.62 -10.36 22.01
C ALA A 103 9.49 -9.59 23.03
N ASN A 104 10.03 -8.42 22.66
CA ASN A 104 10.97 -7.63 23.47
C ASN A 104 10.31 -6.38 24.09
N GLY A 105 8.98 -6.27 24.04
CA GLY A 105 8.25 -5.14 24.62
C GLY A 105 8.17 -3.89 23.73
N VAL A 106 8.42 -4.03 22.43
CA VAL A 106 8.20 -2.96 21.45
C VAL A 106 6.81 -3.09 20.85
N GLN A 107 6.03 -2.01 20.92
CA GLN A 107 4.74 -1.91 20.25
C GLN A 107 4.86 -1.11 18.97
N TYR A 108 4.33 -1.66 17.89
CA TYR A 108 4.22 -1.03 16.59
C TYR A 108 2.74 -0.81 16.27
N ILE A 109 2.40 0.40 15.86
CA ILE A 109 1.05 0.77 15.43
C ILE A 109 1.15 1.28 14.00
N LYS A 110 0.55 0.55 13.06
CA LYS A 110 0.36 0.99 11.67
C LYS A 110 -1.00 1.69 11.58
N GLU A 111 -1.00 2.97 11.24
CA GLU A 111 -2.20 3.80 11.19
C GLU A 111 -2.48 4.20 9.74
N TYR A 112 -3.72 3.94 9.30
CA TYR A 112 -4.27 4.56 8.10
C TYR A 112 -5.09 5.78 8.52
N VAL A 113 -4.74 6.95 7.98
CA VAL A 113 -5.43 8.22 8.26
C VAL A 113 -6.12 8.70 6.99
N PHE A 114 -7.42 8.93 7.11
CA PHE A 114 -8.29 9.42 6.06
C PHE A 114 -8.83 10.80 6.42
N THR A 115 -8.91 11.69 5.43
CA THR A 115 -9.47 13.04 5.56
C THR A 115 -10.72 13.14 4.68
N PRO A 116 -11.80 13.81 5.13
CA PRO A 116 -13.03 13.96 4.33
C PRO A 116 -12.74 14.55 2.94
N ASP A 117 -13.40 14.04 1.91
CA ASP A 117 -13.32 14.48 0.50
C ASP A 117 -11.90 14.44 -0.11
N HIS A 118 -11.03 13.59 0.42
CA HIS A 118 -9.65 13.43 -0.06
C HIS A 118 -9.32 11.98 -0.45
N TYR A 119 -8.62 11.82 -1.58
CA TYR A 119 -8.07 10.54 -2.03
C TYR A 119 -6.65 10.26 -1.50
N LEU A 120 -6.09 11.15 -0.67
CA LEU A 120 -4.81 10.91 -0.01
C LEU A 120 -5.05 10.09 1.27
N ILE A 121 -4.46 8.90 1.32
CA ILE A 121 -4.44 8.07 2.53
C ILE A 121 -3.05 8.15 3.13
N GLN A 122 -2.93 8.67 4.36
CA GLN A 122 -1.63 8.66 5.04
C GLN A 122 -1.42 7.33 5.74
N VAL A 123 -0.23 6.76 5.58
CA VAL A 123 0.19 5.57 6.32
C VAL A 123 1.29 5.96 7.28
N ARG A 124 0.98 5.93 8.58
CA ARG A 124 1.90 6.30 9.66
C ARG A 124 2.29 5.06 10.45
N TYR A 125 3.53 5.02 10.92
CA TYR A 125 3.98 4.02 11.90
C TYR A 125 4.33 4.74 13.19
N ARG A 126 3.69 4.36 14.28
CA ARG A 126 4.06 4.76 15.63
C ARG A 126 4.73 3.60 16.33
N ILE A 127 5.87 3.85 16.97
CA ILE A 127 6.68 2.81 17.61
C ILE A 127 6.91 3.26 19.04
N ASN A 128 6.46 2.44 20.00
CA ASN A 128 6.72 2.60 21.42
C ASN A 128 7.76 1.55 21.83
N ASN A 129 8.97 2.00 22.14
CA ASN A 129 10.13 1.16 22.35
C ASN A 129 10.48 1.02 23.83
N GLN A 130 9.96 -0.01 24.49
CA GLN A 130 10.26 -0.30 25.90
C GLN A 130 11.36 -1.38 26.08
N SER A 131 12.12 -1.70 25.02
CA SER A 131 13.08 -2.82 25.00
C SER A 131 14.44 -2.53 25.66
N GLY A 132 14.67 -1.30 26.13
CA GLY A 132 15.96 -0.86 26.67
C GLY A 132 17.08 -0.71 25.63
N LYS A 133 16.81 -0.97 24.34
CA LYS A 133 17.78 -0.87 23.23
C LYS A 133 17.27 0.07 22.14
N SER A 134 18.19 0.77 21.47
CA SER A 134 17.82 1.59 20.30
C SER A 134 17.44 0.69 19.12
N LEU A 135 16.39 1.06 18.39
CA LEU A 135 15.92 0.34 17.20
C LEU A 135 16.29 1.11 15.94
N ALA A 136 16.73 0.42 14.90
CA ALA A 136 16.99 0.98 13.59
C ALA A 136 15.96 0.45 12.58
N VAL A 137 15.04 1.32 12.18
CA VAL A 137 13.86 0.94 11.40
C VAL A 137 13.94 1.51 9.99
N TYR A 138 13.66 0.68 8.98
CA TYR A 138 13.67 1.06 7.58
C TYR A 138 12.26 0.86 7.00
N PRO A 139 11.51 1.93 6.72
CA PRO A 139 10.21 1.81 6.06
C PRO A 139 10.36 1.44 4.58
N TYR A 140 9.39 0.69 4.07
CA TYR A 140 9.24 0.41 2.64
C TYR A 140 7.76 0.36 2.26
N GLY A 141 7.49 0.48 0.95
CA GLY A 141 6.16 0.33 0.39
C GLY A 141 6.22 -0.08 -1.07
N GLN A 142 5.18 -0.77 -1.53
CA GLN A 142 5.05 -1.21 -2.91
C GLN A 142 3.59 -1.29 -3.34
N LEU A 143 3.38 -1.05 -4.64
CA LEU A 143 2.16 -1.38 -5.35
C LEU A 143 2.46 -2.65 -6.15
N VAL A 144 1.65 -3.68 -5.99
CA VAL A 144 1.86 -4.97 -6.66
C VAL A 144 0.62 -5.34 -7.44
N ARG A 145 0.77 -5.54 -8.74
CA ARG A 145 -0.35 -5.86 -9.64
C ARG A 145 -0.02 -7.04 -10.52
N LYS A 146 -0.99 -7.93 -10.70
CA LYS A 146 -0.93 -9.00 -11.69
C LYS A 146 -1.18 -8.40 -13.07
N HIS A 147 -0.30 -8.69 -14.03
CA HIS A 147 -0.55 -8.32 -15.41
C HIS A 147 -1.68 -9.20 -15.95
N MET A 148 -2.81 -8.59 -16.26
CA MET A 148 -3.84 -9.24 -17.06
C MET A 148 -3.37 -9.17 -18.50
N ALA A 149 -2.75 -10.25 -18.99
CA ALA A 149 -2.49 -10.40 -20.42
C ALA A 149 -3.82 -10.17 -21.15
N LYS A 150 -3.81 -9.26 -22.13
CA LYS A 150 -5.01 -8.77 -22.82
C LYS A 150 -5.95 -9.93 -23.13
N HIS A 151 -7.20 -9.88 -22.68
CA HIS A 151 -8.27 -10.57 -23.40
C HIS A 151 -8.09 -10.19 -24.87
N LYS A 152 -7.97 -11.19 -25.74
CA LYS A 152 -7.75 -10.96 -27.17
C LYS A 152 -8.71 -9.86 -27.61
N PRO A 153 -8.22 -8.69 -28.04
CA PRO A 153 -9.08 -7.64 -28.53
C PRO A 153 -9.93 -8.25 -29.66
N GLY A 154 -11.24 -8.28 -29.47
CA GLY A 154 -12.15 -8.49 -30.60
C GLY A 154 -11.85 -7.41 -31.64
N LEU A 155 -12.23 -7.64 -32.90
CA LEU A 155 -11.93 -6.76 -34.05
C LEU A 155 -12.33 -5.27 -33.88
N THR A 156 -12.99 -4.90 -32.77
CA THR A 156 -13.51 -3.57 -32.45
C THR A 156 -12.89 -2.89 -31.22
N SER A 157 -12.00 -3.51 -30.45
CA SER A 157 -11.53 -2.88 -29.20
C SER A 157 -10.42 -1.86 -29.47
N THR A 158 -10.76 -0.58 -29.35
CA THR A 158 -9.89 0.59 -29.47
C THR A 158 -9.11 0.93 -28.20
N ASP A 159 -9.18 0.10 -27.14
CA ASP A 159 -8.62 0.44 -25.83
C ASP A 159 -7.09 0.28 -25.80
N ARG A 160 -6.43 1.37 -26.19
CA ARG A 160 -4.98 1.58 -26.14
C ARG A 160 -4.53 2.28 -24.85
N SER A 161 -5.35 2.31 -23.81
CA SER A 161 -4.99 2.99 -22.55
C SER A 161 -3.81 2.29 -21.87
N TYR A 162 -2.78 3.07 -21.54
CA TYR A 162 -1.59 2.56 -20.87
C TYR A 162 -1.95 2.00 -19.47
N THR A 163 -1.52 0.77 -19.20
CA THR A 163 -1.51 0.17 -17.87
C THR A 163 -0.09 -0.29 -17.56
N GLY A 164 0.50 0.18 -16.45
CA GLY A 164 1.89 -0.12 -16.12
C GLY A 164 2.39 0.68 -14.93
N ALA A 165 3.65 0.47 -14.58
CA ALA A 165 4.29 1.20 -13.49
C ALA A 165 4.83 2.55 -13.98
N ALA A 166 4.96 3.50 -13.06
CA ALA A 166 5.79 4.67 -13.27
C ALA A 166 6.53 5.03 -11.99
N MET A 167 7.57 5.83 -12.15
CA MET A 167 8.24 6.47 -11.04
C MET A 167 8.66 7.88 -11.42
N TYR A 168 8.84 8.71 -10.40
CA TYR A 168 9.41 10.04 -10.54
C TYR A 168 10.50 10.26 -9.50
N THR A 169 11.63 10.78 -9.95
CA THR A 169 12.66 11.37 -9.11
C THR A 169 12.98 12.79 -9.60
N PRO A 170 13.48 13.69 -8.74
CA PRO A 170 13.94 15.00 -9.19
C PRO A 170 15.01 14.94 -10.28
N SER A 171 15.87 13.91 -10.29
CA SER A 171 16.97 13.71 -11.24
C SER A 171 16.52 13.13 -12.59
N ASP A 172 15.71 12.06 -12.57
CA ASP A 172 15.33 11.31 -13.78
C ASP A 172 13.95 11.74 -14.32
N LYS A 173 13.26 12.63 -13.59
CA LYS A 173 11.89 13.06 -13.87
C LYS A 173 10.95 11.85 -13.98
N PHE A 174 9.90 11.97 -14.79
CA PHE A 174 8.86 10.96 -14.92
C PHE A 174 9.28 9.85 -15.88
N GLN A 175 9.15 8.60 -15.43
CA GLN A 175 9.49 7.41 -16.21
C GLN A 175 8.32 6.42 -16.20
N LYS A 176 7.82 6.03 -17.39
CA LYS A 176 6.87 4.92 -17.56
C LYS A 176 7.64 3.61 -17.75
N LEU A 177 7.11 2.52 -17.18
CA LEU A 177 7.71 1.20 -17.22
C LEU A 177 6.63 0.17 -17.53
N LYS A 178 6.68 -0.39 -18.74
CA LYS A 178 5.76 -1.46 -19.14
C LYS A 178 6.13 -2.76 -18.42
N TYR A 179 5.16 -3.68 -18.26
CA TYR A 179 5.41 -4.95 -17.60
C TYR A 179 6.49 -5.79 -18.28
N ASP A 180 6.52 -5.83 -19.61
CA ASP A 180 7.57 -6.52 -20.38
C ASP A 180 8.96 -5.92 -20.12
N GLU A 181 9.05 -4.59 -20.04
CA GLU A 181 10.31 -3.91 -19.70
C GLU A 181 10.75 -4.21 -18.26
N ILE A 182 9.81 -4.32 -17.32
CA ILE A 182 10.13 -4.70 -15.92
C ILE A 182 10.63 -6.14 -15.86
N LEU A 183 10.09 -7.04 -16.68
CA LEU A 183 10.50 -8.44 -16.75
C LEU A 183 11.94 -8.55 -17.27
N GLU A 184 12.26 -7.85 -18.35
CA GLU A 184 13.59 -7.89 -18.98
C GLU A 184 14.65 -7.08 -18.23
N LYS A 185 14.26 -5.88 -17.77
CA LYS A 185 15.18 -4.89 -17.19
C LYS A 185 14.54 -4.14 -16.03
N PRO A 186 14.50 -4.75 -14.83
CA PRO A 186 14.08 -4.07 -13.61
C PRO A 186 14.83 -2.75 -13.41
N LEU A 187 14.12 -1.71 -12.98
CA LEU A 187 14.67 -0.38 -12.79
C LEU A 187 14.89 -0.12 -11.31
N THR A 188 16.05 0.46 -10.98
CA THR A 188 16.35 0.96 -9.63
C THR A 188 16.86 2.41 -9.72
N ARG A 189 16.39 3.28 -8.83
CA ARG A 189 16.83 4.68 -8.71
C ARG A 189 17.02 5.07 -7.26
N LYS A 190 18.10 5.80 -6.96
CA LYS A 190 18.27 6.47 -5.67
C LYS A 190 17.58 7.83 -5.73
N ALA A 191 16.92 8.24 -4.65
CA ALA A 191 16.21 9.50 -4.60
C ALA A 191 16.17 10.07 -3.18
N ARG A 192 16.16 11.41 -3.08
CA ARG A 192 15.88 12.13 -1.82
C ARG A 192 14.39 12.33 -1.57
N SER A 193 13.62 12.38 -2.64
CA SER A 193 12.16 12.52 -2.65
C SER A 193 11.64 11.97 -3.98
N GLY A 194 10.32 11.86 -4.12
CA GLY A 194 9.71 11.39 -5.36
C GLY A 194 8.51 10.50 -5.08
N TRP A 195 8.16 9.68 -6.07
CA TRP A 195 7.03 8.77 -5.94
C TRP A 195 7.13 7.60 -6.90
N VAL A 196 6.41 6.53 -6.56
CA VAL A 196 6.19 5.37 -7.42
C VAL A 196 4.69 5.16 -7.60
N ALA A 197 4.29 4.73 -8.79
CA ALA A 197 2.89 4.70 -9.17
C ALA A 197 2.54 3.49 -10.04
N MET A 198 1.28 3.07 -9.97
CA MET A 198 0.69 2.16 -10.95
C MET A 198 -0.44 2.91 -11.66
N LEU A 199 -0.36 2.99 -12.99
CA LEU A 199 -1.26 3.75 -13.85
C LEU A 199 -2.23 2.81 -14.54
N GLN A 200 -3.46 3.28 -14.73
CA GLN A 200 -4.45 2.70 -15.64
C GLN A 200 -5.29 3.82 -16.28
N HIS A 201 -6.25 3.47 -17.13
CA HIS A 201 -7.18 4.46 -17.68
C HIS A 201 -7.92 5.17 -16.55
N TYR A 202 -7.89 6.50 -16.53
CA TYR A 202 -8.51 7.41 -15.54
C TYR A 202 -7.99 7.37 -14.09
N PHE A 203 -7.41 6.26 -13.65
CA PHE A 203 -6.99 6.09 -12.25
C PHE A 203 -5.51 5.81 -12.11
N THR A 204 -4.92 6.31 -11.01
CA THR A 204 -3.53 6.05 -10.64
C THR A 204 -3.46 5.89 -9.13
N SER A 205 -2.69 4.91 -8.66
CA SER A 205 -2.31 4.84 -7.24
C SER A 205 -0.84 5.16 -7.10
N ILE A 206 -0.49 5.91 -6.06
CA ILE A 206 0.85 6.48 -5.88
C ILE A 206 1.28 6.30 -4.43
N TRP A 207 2.51 5.84 -4.22
CA TRP A 207 3.24 6.07 -2.98
C TRP A 207 4.07 7.34 -3.13
N ILE A 208 3.76 8.36 -2.32
CA ILE A 208 4.47 9.64 -2.27
C ILE A 208 5.48 9.57 -1.12
N LEU A 209 6.74 9.90 -1.41
CA LEU A 209 7.83 9.80 -0.45
C LEU A 209 8.12 11.17 0.16
N PRO A 210 8.20 11.29 1.50
CA PRO A 210 8.74 12.48 2.12
C PRO A 210 10.24 12.57 1.84
N GLU A 211 10.86 13.69 2.22
CA GLU A 211 12.30 13.84 2.10
C GLU A 211 13.04 12.79 2.95
N GLY A 212 14.07 12.18 2.37
CA GLY A 212 14.80 11.06 2.99
C GLY A 212 15.93 10.52 2.12
N ASP A 213 16.29 9.26 2.32
CA ASP A 213 17.22 8.54 1.45
C ASP A 213 16.55 7.24 1.01
N TRP A 214 16.14 7.19 -0.25
CA TRP A 214 15.27 6.18 -0.79
C TRP A 214 15.91 5.46 -1.98
N THR A 215 15.58 4.19 -2.12
CA THR A 215 15.74 3.43 -3.37
C THR A 215 14.35 3.10 -3.92
N LEU A 216 14.00 3.66 -5.07
CA LEU A 216 12.81 3.32 -5.84
C LEU A 216 13.14 2.17 -6.78
N TYR A 217 12.22 1.23 -6.95
CA TYR A 217 12.46 0.02 -7.73
C TYR A 217 11.22 -0.45 -8.50
N THR A 218 11.46 -1.22 -9.57
CA THR A 218 10.49 -2.18 -10.12
C THR A 218 11.01 -3.61 -9.95
N LYS A 219 10.09 -4.58 -9.92
CA LYS A 219 10.42 -5.99 -9.79
C LYS A 219 9.35 -6.88 -10.39
N ALA A 220 9.74 -7.87 -11.18
CA ALA A 220 8.88 -8.99 -11.55
C ALA A 220 8.84 -10.03 -10.41
N LEU A 221 7.67 -10.60 -10.19
CA LEU A 221 7.36 -11.56 -9.12
C LEU A 221 6.63 -12.77 -9.72
N ASP A 222 6.50 -13.83 -8.93
CA ASP A 222 5.77 -15.04 -9.32
C ASP A 222 4.30 -14.76 -9.67
N GLY A 223 3.73 -15.57 -10.57
CA GLY A 223 2.33 -15.48 -10.97
C GLY A 223 1.99 -14.25 -11.79
N GLU A 224 2.93 -13.79 -12.62
CA GLU A 224 2.80 -12.60 -13.51
C GLU A 224 2.51 -11.32 -12.74
N ARG A 225 3.08 -11.21 -11.54
CA ARG A 225 2.93 -10.03 -10.68
C ARG A 225 4.12 -9.10 -10.86
N TYR A 226 3.84 -7.82 -10.82
CA TYR A 226 4.84 -6.77 -10.98
C TYR A 226 4.69 -5.77 -9.86
N ALA A 227 5.81 -5.46 -9.21
CA ALA A 227 5.90 -4.47 -8.15
C ALA A 227 6.57 -3.20 -8.66
N VAL A 228 6.08 -2.06 -8.16
CA VAL A 228 6.82 -0.80 -8.12
C VAL A 228 6.79 -0.30 -6.68
N GLY A 229 7.95 0.05 -6.14
CA GLY A 229 8.09 0.29 -4.71
C GLY A 229 9.27 1.16 -4.35
N PHE A 230 9.43 1.36 -3.05
CA PHE A 230 10.53 2.10 -2.45
C PHE A 230 11.01 1.42 -1.18
N ASN A 231 12.30 1.57 -0.87
CA ASN A 231 12.91 1.17 0.40
C ASN A 231 13.70 2.35 0.96
N ALA A 232 13.66 2.55 2.28
CA ALA A 232 14.60 3.44 2.95
C ALA A 232 16.02 2.86 2.92
N ASN A 233 17.01 3.69 2.60
CA ASN A 233 18.43 3.33 2.65
C ASN A 233 19.07 3.71 4.01
N ALA A 234 18.47 4.66 4.72
CA ALA A 234 18.89 5.11 6.04
C ALA A 234 17.83 4.72 7.08
N PRO A 235 18.23 4.31 8.31
CA PRO A 235 17.29 3.97 9.35
C PRO A 235 16.70 5.24 9.98
N VAL A 236 15.47 5.11 10.46
CA VAL A 236 14.94 5.94 11.54
C VAL A 236 15.32 5.26 12.86
N ASN A 237 16.07 5.96 13.70
CA ASN A 237 16.47 5.44 15.01
C ASN A 237 15.41 5.76 16.07
N ILE A 238 14.93 4.74 16.77
CA ILE A 238 13.96 4.86 17.87
C ILE A 238 14.71 4.61 19.18
N ALA A 239 14.81 5.63 20.01
CA ALA A 239 15.53 5.54 21.28
C ALA A 239 14.83 4.57 22.25
N PRO A 240 15.56 3.99 23.23
CA PRO A 240 14.92 3.28 24.34
C PRO A 240 14.00 4.20 25.15
N GLY A 241 12.85 3.69 25.58
CA GLY A 241 11.91 4.39 26.46
C GLY A 241 11.02 5.43 25.78
N SER A 242 11.08 5.55 24.45
CA SER A 242 10.28 6.50 23.65
C SER A 242 9.00 5.89 23.09
#